data_AF-A0A928XYS9-F1
#
_entry.id   AF-A0A928XYS9-F1
#
_cell.length_a   1.000
_cell.length_b   1.000
_cell.length_c   1.000
_cell.angle_alpha   90.00
_cell.angle_beta   90.00
_cell.angle_gamma   90.00
#
_symmetry.space_group_name_H-M   'P 1'
#
loop_
_entity.id
_entity.type
_entity.pdbx_description
1 polymer ?
#
loop_
_entity_poly.entity_id
_entity_poly.type
_entity_poly.pdbx_seq_one_letter_code
_entity_poly.pdbx_strand_id
1 'polypeptide(L)'
;MPFDPTYPPTNALIESAPLRGNFNGLKDLIDAVPVINAAVIDNVTTLPPGDPATVGLLLSGATLHFTFGIPEGQTGPQGIPGEVTQAALDAAISGTSSNSNGVTHLSQSADSGYNQWQMQQVMDKVDELISALRRP
;
A
#
# COMPACT_ATOMS: atom_id res chain seq x y z
N MET A 1 31.41 5.71 -54.70
CA MET A 1 31.30 7.19 -54.59
C MET A 1 30.14 7.49 -53.65
N PRO A 2 30.14 8.62 -52.94
CA PRO A 2 28.95 9.06 -52.20
C PRO A 2 27.74 9.15 -53.14
N PHE A 3 26.54 8.97 -52.60
CA PHE A 3 25.32 9.19 -53.38
C PHE A 3 25.29 10.64 -53.88
N ASP A 4 25.06 10.78 -55.18
CA ASP A 4 24.83 12.06 -55.85
C ASP A 4 23.43 12.06 -56.46
N PRO A 5 22.48 12.85 -55.92
CA PRO A 5 21.12 12.91 -56.45
C PRO A 5 21.03 13.58 -57.82
N THR A 6 22.10 14.20 -58.30
CA THR A 6 22.15 14.89 -59.61
C THR A 6 22.69 14.00 -60.74
N TYR A 7 23.14 12.77 -60.42
CA TYR A 7 23.61 11.79 -61.39
C TYR A 7 22.50 10.80 -61.80
N PRO A 8 22.34 10.47 -63.10
CA PRO A 8 23.13 10.96 -64.23
C PRO A 8 22.70 12.37 -64.67
N PRO A 9 23.62 13.19 -65.22
CA PRO A 9 23.27 14.48 -65.78
C PRO A 9 22.23 14.35 -66.89
N THR A 10 21.29 15.29 -66.96
CA THR A 10 20.28 15.34 -68.02
C THR A 10 20.94 15.32 -69.40
N ASN A 11 20.42 14.47 -70.30
CA ASN A 11 20.92 14.28 -71.66
C ASN A 11 22.36 13.74 -71.79
N ALA A 12 22.96 13.18 -70.73
CA ALA A 12 24.26 12.50 -70.82
C ALA A 12 24.12 11.03 -71.21
N LEU A 13 25.14 10.48 -71.88
CA LEU A 13 25.28 9.03 -72.06
C LEU A 13 25.49 8.36 -70.70
N ILE A 14 24.76 7.27 -70.44
CA ILE A 14 24.87 6.55 -69.18
C ILE A 14 26.12 5.69 -69.18
N GLU A 15 26.99 5.90 -68.19
CA GLU A 15 28.13 5.04 -67.93
C GLU A 15 27.81 4.07 -66.79
N SER A 16 27.99 2.78 -67.05
CA SER A 16 27.58 1.73 -66.10
C SER A 16 28.36 1.78 -64.79
N ALA A 17 29.65 2.14 -64.81
CA ALA A 17 30.50 2.17 -63.63
C ALA A 17 30.07 3.26 -62.61
N PRO A 18 29.96 4.55 -62.98
CA PRO A 18 29.45 5.58 -62.09
C PRO A 18 27.99 5.35 -61.68
N LEU A 19 27.12 4.84 -62.56
CA LEU A 19 25.74 4.52 -62.18
C LEU A 19 25.67 3.46 -61.06
N ARG A 20 26.43 2.37 -61.17
CA ARG A 20 26.55 1.38 -60.08
C ARG A 20 27.14 2.00 -58.81
N GLY A 21 28.11 2.90 -58.97
CA GLY A 21 28.66 3.68 -57.86
C GLY A 21 27.58 4.49 -57.13
N ASN A 22 26.63 5.08 -57.85
CA ASN A 22 25.56 5.90 -57.28
C ASN A 22 24.55 5.05 -56.52
N PHE A 23 24.16 3.90 -57.09
CA PHE A 23 23.28 2.95 -56.43
C PHE A 23 23.89 2.34 -55.17
N ASN A 24 25.18 2.03 -55.19
CA ASN A 24 25.88 1.59 -53.98
C ASN A 24 25.90 2.69 -52.92
N GLY A 25 26.19 3.95 -53.29
CA GLY A 25 26.11 5.07 -52.35
C GLY A 25 24.71 5.29 -51.77
N LEU A 26 23.65 5.10 -52.56
CA LEU A 26 22.27 5.13 -52.08
C LEU A 26 22.00 3.98 -51.11
N LYS A 27 22.47 2.77 -51.42
CA LYS A 27 22.35 1.60 -50.53
C LYS A 27 23.06 1.84 -49.21
N ASP A 28 24.25 2.41 -49.24
CA ASP A 28 25.01 2.78 -48.04
C ASP A 28 24.22 3.76 -47.16
N LEU A 29 23.58 4.78 -47.77
CA LEU A 29 22.71 5.71 -47.03
C LEU A 29 21.48 5.03 -46.43
N ILE A 30 20.84 4.13 -47.18
CA ILE A 30 19.67 3.38 -46.71
C ILE A 30 20.06 2.46 -45.54
N ASP A 31 21.20 1.78 -45.62
CA ASP A 31 21.69 0.90 -44.56
C ASP A 31 22.11 1.67 -43.29
N ALA A 32 22.53 2.92 -43.46
CA ALA A 32 22.88 3.79 -42.35
C ALA A 32 21.66 4.36 -41.60
N VAL A 33 20.44 4.24 -42.14
CA VAL A 33 19.23 4.67 -41.43
C VAL A 33 19.07 3.80 -40.18
N PRO A 34 19.05 4.40 -38.97
CA PRO A 34 18.88 3.63 -37.74
C PRO A 34 17.54 2.92 -37.75
N VAL A 35 17.56 1.60 -37.72
CA VAL A 35 16.38 0.78 -37.48
C VAL A 35 16.21 0.57 -35.98
N ILE A 36 14.99 0.79 -35.48
CA ILE A 36 14.65 0.43 -34.11
C ILE A 36 14.57 -1.09 -34.02
N ASN A 37 15.39 -1.69 -33.16
CA ASN A 37 15.47 -3.16 -33.02
C ASN A 37 15.00 -3.66 -31.65
N ALA A 38 14.81 -2.76 -30.69
CA ALA A 38 14.33 -3.09 -29.36
C ALA A 38 13.60 -1.91 -28.71
N ALA A 39 12.78 -2.23 -27.72
CA ALA A 39 12.21 -1.28 -26.77
C ALA A 39 12.32 -1.87 -25.37
N VAL A 40 12.71 -1.03 -24.41
CA VAL A 40 12.87 -1.42 -23.01
C VAL A 40 12.22 -0.38 -22.10
N ILE A 41 11.90 -0.82 -20.89
CA ILE A 41 11.40 0.04 -19.83
C ILE A 41 12.53 0.17 -18.80
N ASP A 42 13.07 1.37 -18.67
CA ASP A 42 14.19 1.64 -17.75
C ASP A 42 13.70 1.82 -16.32
N ASN A 43 12.58 2.53 -16.14
CA ASN A 43 12.07 2.85 -14.82
C ASN A 43 10.55 3.02 -14.82
N VAL A 44 9.93 2.59 -13.71
CA VAL A 44 8.52 2.81 -13.40
C VAL A 44 8.44 3.37 -11.99
N THR A 45 7.97 4.61 -11.85
CA THR A 45 7.80 5.26 -10.54
C THR A 45 6.33 5.38 -10.20
N THR A 46 6.00 5.17 -8.93
CA THR A 46 4.68 5.49 -8.40
C THR A 46 4.59 7.00 -8.15
N LEU A 47 3.55 7.63 -8.68
CA LEU A 47 3.23 9.04 -8.43
C LEU A 47 2.14 9.15 -7.36
N PRO A 48 2.05 10.28 -6.65
CA PRO A 48 0.94 10.58 -5.75
C PRO A 48 -0.45 10.39 -6.39
N PRO A 49 -1.49 10.10 -5.59
CA PRO A 49 -2.83 9.93 -6.09
C PRO A 49 -3.36 11.23 -6.69
N GLY A 50 -3.89 11.15 -7.91
CA GLY A 50 -4.46 12.30 -8.62
C GLY A 50 -3.46 13.09 -9.48
N ASP A 51 -2.16 12.80 -9.38
CA ASP A 51 -1.19 13.31 -10.34
C ASP A 51 -1.46 12.70 -11.74
N PRO A 52 -1.15 13.41 -12.84
CA PRO A 52 -1.27 12.85 -14.18
C PRO A 52 -0.20 11.79 -14.41
N ALA A 53 -0.56 10.72 -15.14
CA ALA A 53 0.43 9.76 -15.61
C ALA A 53 1.43 10.41 -16.56
N THR A 54 2.69 9.99 -16.50
CA THR A 54 3.78 10.53 -17.33
C THR A 54 4.50 9.43 -18.09
N VAL A 55 5.03 9.79 -19.26
CA VAL A 55 5.91 8.94 -20.06
C VAL A 55 7.08 9.78 -20.57
N GLY A 56 8.29 9.27 -20.40
CA GLY A 56 9.51 9.76 -21.01
C GLY A 56 10.03 8.76 -22.04
N LEU A 57 10.58 9.25 -23.14
CA LEU A 57 11.19 8.45 -24.19
C LEU A 57 12.58 8.98 -24.52
N LEU A 58 13.55 8.07 -24.59
CA LEU A 58 14.89 8.33 -25.09
C LEU A 58 15.24 7.28 -26.15
N LEU A 59 15.79 7.72 -27.29
CA LEU A 59 16.41 6.80 -28.24
C LEU A 59 17.90 6.70 -27.92
N SER A 60 18.36 5.51 -27.53
CA SER A 60 19.76 5.22 -27.28
C SER A 60 20.23 4.13 -28.25
N GLY A 61 21.10 4.48 -29.18
CA GLY A 61 21.44 3.61 -30.31
C GLY A 61 20.19 3.25 -31.12
N ALA A 62 19.85 1.95 -31.15
CA ALA A 62 18.68 1.41 -31.85
C ALA A 62 17.55 0.98 -30.89
N THR A 63 17.66 1.29 -29.60
CA THR A 63 16.70 0.89 -28.57
C THR A 63 15.91 2.08 -28.06
N LEU A 64 14.59 1.94 -28.00
CA LEU A 64 13.70 2.89 -27.35
C LEU A 64 13.67 2.63 -25.85
N HIS A 65 14.03 3.63 -25.06
CA HIS A 65 14.06 3.58 -23.60
C HIS A 65 12.89 4.38 -23.03
N PHE A 66 11.96 3.68 -22.38
CA PHE A 66 10.80 4.29 -21.75
C PHE A 66 10.99 4.46 -20.24
N THR A 67 10.49 5.56 -19.71
CA THR A 67 10.30 5.77 -18.28
C THR A 67 8.84 6.15 -18.02
N PHE A 68 8.19 5.50 -17.06
CA PHE A 68 6.79 5.77 -16.72
C PHE A 68 6.65 6.30 -15.30
N GLY A 69 5.78 7.30 -15.12
CA GLY A 69 5.25 7.68 -13.82
C GLY A 69 3.77 7.30 -13.75
N ILE A 70 3.43 6.35 -12.89
CA ILE A 70 2.08 5.80 -12.74
C ILE A 70 1.48 6.28 -11.40
N PRO A 71 0.38 7.05 -11.41
CA PRO A 71 -0.29 7.47 -10.18
C PRO A 71 -0.83 6.29 -9.38
N GLU A 72 -0.70 6.34 -8.06
CA GLU A 72 -1.38 5.40 -7.19
C GLU A 72 -2.88 5.67 -7.12
N GLY A 73 -3.62 4.64 -6.70
CA GLY A 73 -5.05 4.78 -6.44
C GLY A 73 -5.32 5.67 -5.23
N GLN A 74 -6.52 6.25 -5.17
CA GLN A 74 -6.99 6.91 -3.95
C GLN A 74 -7.06 5.90 -2.80
N THR A 75 -6.68 6.33 -1.60
CA THR A 75 -6.85 5.51 -0.40
C THR A 75 -8.33 5.17 -0.22
N GLY A 76 -8.63 3.90 0.03
CA GLY A 76 -10.00 3.46 0.28
C GLY A 76 -10.57 4.09 1.56
N PRO A 77 -11.90 4.14 1.71
CA PRO A 77 -12.50 4.58 2.96
C PRO A 77 -12.04 3.69 4.12
N GLN A 78 -11.87 4.29 5.30
CA GLN A 78 -11.59 3.52 6.51
C GLN A 78 -12.70 2.48 6.74
N GLY A 79 -12.33 1.27 7.15
CA GLY A 79 -13.30 0.24 7.52
C GLY A 79 -14.21 0.70 8.65
N ILE A 80 -15.41 0.14 8.73
CA ILE A 80 -16.32 0.40 9.84
C ILE A 80 -15.64 0.03 11.17
N PRO A 81 -15.78 0.85 12.24
CA PRO A 81 -15.38 0.44 13.58
C PRO A 81 -16.04 -0.88 13.97
N GLY A 82 -15.34 -1.73 14.73
CA GLY A 82 -15.94 -2.96 15.27
C GLY A 82 -17.03 -2.63 16.28
N GLU A 83 -18.21 -3.24 16.14
CA GLU A 83 -19.31 -3.12 17.10
C GLU A 83 -19.16 -4.17 18.21
N VAL A 84 -19.20 -3.73 19.47
CA VAL A 84 -19.46 -4.64 20.60
C VAL A 84 -20.96 -4.63 20.81
N THR A 85 -21.62 -5.74 20.44
CA THR A 85 -23.06 -5.87 20.63
C THR A 85 -23.41 -5.89 22.11
N GLN A 86 -24.61 -5.44 22.48
CA GLN A 86 -25.09 -5.53 23.87
C GLN A 86 -25.02 -6.98 24.38
N ALA A 87 -25.36 -7.95 23.53
CA ALA A 87 -25.26 -9.37 23.88
C ALA A 87 -23.81 -9.83 24.18
N ALA A 88 -22.82 -9.33 23.44
CA ALA A 88 -21.41 -9.63 23.72
C ALA A 88 -20.94 -8.96 25.02
N LEU A 89 -21.40 -7.74 25.30
CA LEU A 89 -21.13 -7.05 26.55
C LEU A 89 -21.76 -7.79 27.73
N ASP A 90 -23.03 -8.19 27.63
CA ASP A 90 -23.74 -8.94 28.66
C ASP A 90 -23.07 -10.28 28.94
N ALA A 91 -22.64 -11.01 27.90
CA ALA A 91 -21.92 -12.27 28.03
C ALA A 91 -20.56 -12.09 28.74
N ALA A 92 -19.81 -11.04 28.39
CA ALA A 92 -18.53 -10.73 29.04
C ALA A 92 -18.70 -10.36 30.52
N ILE A 93 -19.79 -9.68 30.86
CA ILE A 93 -20.08 -9.21 32.22
C ILE A 93 -20.65 -10.33 33.10
N SER A 94 -21.43 -11.25 32.53
CA SER A 94 -22.13 -12.32 33.27
C SER A 94 -21.20 -13.20 34.13
N GLY A 95 -19.95 -13.42 33.68
CA GLY A 95 -18.95 -14.20 34.42
C GLY A 95 -18.20 -13.45 35.54
N THR A 96 -18.57 -12.19 35.83
CA THR A 96 -17.84 -11.32 36.77
C THR A 96 -18.71 -10.89 37.95
N SER A 97 -18.10 -10.59 39.09
CA SER A 97 -18.79 -10.04 40.26
C SER A 97 -19.26 -8.59 40.04
N SER A 98 -20.33 -8.20 40.73
CA SER A 98 -20.78 -6.80 40.83
C SER A 98 -19.76 -5.91 41.58
N ASN A 99 -19.96 -4.59 41.55
CA ASN A 99 -19.19 -3.69 42.42
C ASN A 99 -19.62 -3.87 43.89
N SER A 100 -18.67 -3.76 44.82
CA SER A 100 -18.93 -3.82 46.27
C SER A 100 -18.84 -2.46 46.96
N ASN A 101 -18.87 -1.34 46.22
CA ASN A 101 -18.68 -0.01 46.80
C ASN A 101 -19.83 0.40 47.74
N GLY A 102 -20.99 -0.26 47.64
CA GLY A 102 -22.10 -0.10 48.57
C GLY A 102 -21.94 -0.83 49.90
N VAL A 103 -20.94 -1.73 50.02
CA VAL A 103 -20.67 -2.47 51.25
C VAL A 103 -19.78 -1.63 52.16
N THR A 104 -20.27 -1.36 53.37
CA THR A 104 -19.50 -0.59 54.35
C THR A 104 -18.34 -1.39 54.93
N HIS A 105 -17.27 -0.72 55.38
CA HIS A 105 -16.13 -1.39 56.00
C HIS A 105 -16.51 -2.17 57.27
N LEU A 106 -15.77 -3.25 57.53
CA LEU A 106 -15.86 -4.00 58.78
C LEU A 106 -15.22 -3.18 59.91
N SER A 107 -16.03 -2.40 60.63
CA SER A 107 -15.59 -1.54 61.73
C SER A 107 -15.38 -2.31 63.04
N GLN A 108 -14.48 -3.30 63.04
CA GLN A 108 -14.14 -4.09 64.23
C GLN A 108 -12.62 -4.13 64.46
N SER A 109 -12.21 -4.19 65.72
CA SER A 109 -10.83 -4.48 66.13
C SER A 109 -10.73 -5.87 66.74
N ALA A 110 -9.58 -6.51 66.60
CA ALA A 110 -9.32 -7.81 67.23
C ALA A 110 -9.32 -7.68 68.77
N ASP A 111 -9.94 -8.66 69.43
CA ASP A 111 -9.97 -8.77 70.90
C ASP A 111 -9.07 -9.93 71.35
N SER A 112 -8.53 -9.81 72.57
CA SER A 112 -7.66 -10.79 73.23
C SER A 112 -8.40 -12.07 73.67
N GLY A 113 -9.73 -12.01 73.77
CA GLY A 113 -10.60 -13.15 74.05
C GLY A 113 -11.62 -13.39 72.94
N TYR A 114 -12.20 -14.59 72.92
CA TYR A 114 -13.29 -14.90 71.99
C TYR A 114 -14.54 -14.08 72.34
N ASN A 115 -15.10 -13.40 71.34
CA ASN A 115 -16.34 -12.63 71.46
C ASN A 115 -17.34 -13.08 70.37
N GLN A 116 -18.39 -13.77 70.80
CA GLN A 116 -19.41 -14.31 69.89
C GLN A 116 -20.15 -13.21 69.11
N TRP A 117 -20.31 -12.02 69.69
CA TRP A 117 -20.98 -10.90 69.05
C TRP A 117 -20.16 -10.30 67.90
N GLN A 118 -18.86 -10.12 68.10
CA GLN A 118 -17.94 -9.68 67.04
C GLN A 118 -17.94 -10.69 65.88
N MET A 119 -17.90 -11.99 66.20
CA MET A 119 -18.02 -13.05 65.19
C MET A 119 -19.33 -12.98 64.41
N GLN A 120 -20.46 -12.71 65.06
CA GLN A 120 -21.73 -12.53 64.36
C GLN A 120 -21.68 -11.34 63.39
N GLN A 121 -21.14 -10.21 63.81
CA GLN A 121 -20.99 -9.04 62.96
C GLN A 121 -20.07 -9.28 61.75
N VAL A 122 -19.06 -10.15 61.87
CA VAL A 122 -18.24 -10.58 60.73
C VAL A 122 -19.06 -11.40 59.75
N MET A 123 -19.84 -12.38 60.23
CA MET A 123 -20.69 -13.21 59.39
C MET A 123 -21.73 -12.37 58.65
N ASP A 124 -22.41 -11.46 59.36
CA ASP A 124 -23.40 -10.55 58.77
C ASP A 124 -22.77 -9.67 57.67
N LYS A 125 -21.53 -9.20 57.87
CA LYS A 125 -20.82 -8.38 56.87
C LYS A 125 -20.40 -9.21 55.65
N VAL A 126 -20.02 -10.47 55.84
CA VAL A 126 -19.70 -11.38 54.74
C VAL A 126 -20.95 -11.67 53.91
N ASP A 127 -22.11 -11.85 54.54
CA ASP A 127 -23.38 -12.04 53.83
C ASP A 127 -23.79 -10.78 53.04
N GLU A 128 -23.62 -9.59 53.62
CA GLU A 128 -23.80 -8.31 52.91
C GLU A 128 -22.90 -8.23 51.66
N LEU A 129 -21.61 -8.58 51.79
CA LEU A 129 -20.66 -8.58 50.68
C LEU A 129 -21.04 -9.60 49.60
N ILE A 130 -21.37 -10.83 49.99
CA ILE A 130 -21.75 -11.89 49.04
C ILE A 130 -23.03 -11.49 48.29
N SER A 131 -24.00 -10.90 48.99
CA SER A 131 -25.23 -10.42 48.39
C SER A 131 -24.95 -9.29 47.39
N ALA A 132 -24.09 -8.34 47.75
CA ALA A 132 -23.71 -7.23 46.86
C ALA A 132 -22.94 -7.68 45.61
N LEU A 133 -22.06 -8.69 45.73
CA LEU A 133 -21.22 -9.18 44.63
C LEU A 133 -21.96 -10.12 43.66
N ARG A 134 -23.04 -10.76 44.11
CA ARG A 134 -23.90 -11.57 43.22
C ARG A 134 -24.69 -10.65 42.30
N ARG A 135 -24.53 -10.84 40.98
CA ARG A 135 -25.42 -10.22 40.00
C ARG A 135 -26.79 -10.91 40.04
N PRO A 136 -27.89 -10.15 39.85
CA PRO A 136 -29.21 -10.72 39.63
C PRO A 136 -29.30 -11.49 38.31
#